data_AF-A0A935V6R0-F1
#
_entry.id   AF-A0A935V6R0-F1
#
_cell.length_a   1.000
_cell.length_b   1.000
_cell.length_c   1.000
_cell.angle_alpha   90.00
_cell.angle_beta   90.00
_cell.angle_gamma   90.00
#
_symmetry.space_group_name_H-M   'P 1'
#
loop_
_entity.id
_entity.type
_entity.pdbx_description
1 polymer ?
#
loop_
_entity_poly.entity_id
_entity_poly.type
_entity_poly.pdbx_seq_one_letter_code
_entity_poly.pdbx_strand_id
1 'polypeptide(L)'
;MRLSNRKIEHLGKRVLKMMQDDPRIHPAGNTDLVLRAIEDALADNLRLEDEIDQEVEQLLAQNFNEIRAMEMDVGALRAKMKRELARKKRFVL
;
A
#
# COMPACT_ATOMS: atom_id res chain seq x y z
N MET A 1 -0.58 -5.45 -6.33
CA MET A 1 0.39 -5.05 -7.38
C MET A 1 1.71 -5.77 -7.13
N ARG A 2 2.44 -6.25 -8.16
CA ARG A 2 3.76 -6.86 -7.90
C ARG A 2 4.72 -5.82 -7.29
N LEU A 3 5.18 -6.02 -6.05
CA LEU A 3 6.27 -5.27 -5.45
C LEU A 3 7.50 -5.36 -6.36
N SER A 4 7.81 -4.29 -7.09
CA SER A 4 9.09 -4.20 -7.80
C SER A 4 10.11 -3.65 -6.81
N ASN A 5 11.10 -4.48 -6.43
CA ASN A 5 12.19 -4.06 -5.55
C ASN A 5 12.86 -2.75 -6.04
N ARG A 6 12.93 -2.55 -7.36
CA ARG A 6 13.43 -1.30 -7.96
C ARG A 6 12.60 -0.07 -7.59
N LYS A 7 11.28 -0.22 -7.49
CA LYS A 7 10.37 0.87 -7.09
C LYS A 7 10.54 1.20 -5.60
N ILE A 8 10.72 0.18 -4.76
CA ILE A 8 10.97 0.36 -3.32
C ILE A 8 12.27 1.13 -3.11
N GLU A 9 13.35 0.68 -3.77
CA GLU A 9 14.66 1.34 -3.69
C GLU A 9 14.60 2.79 -4.18
N HIS A 10 13.92 3.05 -5.30
CA HIS A 10 13.74 4.40 -5.84
C HIS A 10 12.96 5.31 -4.87
N LEU A 11 11.88 4.80 -4.27
CA LEU A 11 11.08 5.54 -3.29
C LEU A 11 11.85 5.76 -1.99
N GLY A 12 12.59 4.76 -1.52
CA GLY A 12 13.42 4.86 -0.32
C GLY A 12 14.47 5.97 -0.45
N LYS A 13 15.20 6.00 -1.57
CA LYS A 13 16.16 7.07 -1.88
C LYS A 13 15.52 8.45 -1.93
N ARG A 14 14.31 8.56 -2.50
CA ARG A 14 13.59 9.83 -2.58
C ARG A 14 13.14 10.31 -1.19
N VAL A 15 12.64 9.43 -0.35
CA VAL A 15 12.24 9.75 1.03
C VAL A 15 13.46 10.17 1.86
N LEU A 16 14.57 9.42 1.77
CA LEU A 16 15.80 9.79 2.45
C LEU A 16 16.28 11.17 2.03
N LYS A 17 16.25 11.47 0.73
CA LYS A 17 16.59 12.81 0.23
C LYS A 17 15.67 13.90 0.80
N MET A 18 14.36 13.68 0.82
CA MET A 18 13.41 14.62 1.41
C MET A 18 13.66 14.85 2.91
N MET A 19 14.10 13.82 3.64
CA MET A 19 14.49 13.94 5.04
C MET A 19 15.77 14.77 5.20
N GLN A 20 16.76 14.57 4.33
CA GLN A 20 18.01 15.34 4.35
C GLN A 20 17.84 16.80 3.93
N ASP A 21 16.87 17.07 3.05
CA ASP A 21 16.55 18.42 2.58
C ASP A 21 15.75 19.23 3.63
N ASP A 22 15.16 18.58 4.65
CA ASP A 22 14.45 19.27 5.74
C ASP A 22 15.43 19.71 6.85
N PRO A 23 15.59 21.02 7.11
CA PRO A 23 16.54 21.53 8.09
C PRO A 23 16.22 21.14 9.54
N ARG A 24 15.05 20.53 9.82
CA ARG A 24 14.68 20.04 11.15
C ARG A 24 15.08 18.58 11.36
N ILE A 25 15.37 17.85 10.28
CA ILE A 25 15.68 16.42 10.33
C ILE A 25 17.17 16.26 10.07
N HIS A 26 17.90 15.87 11.11
CA HIS A 26 19.30 15.51 10.99
C HIS A 26 19.38 14.01 11.24
N PRO A 27 19.53 13.17 10.20
CA PRO A 27 19.75 11.75 10.39
C PRO A 27 21.09 11.58 11.11
N ALA A 28 21.06 11.53 12.44
CA ALA A 28 22.24 11.33 13.27
C ALA A 28 22.63 9.85 13.21
N GLY A 29 23.30 9.43 12.15
CA GLY A 29 23.70 8.03 11.98
C GLY A 29 24.09 7.64 10.56
N ASN A 30 24.29 6.34 10.36
CA ASN A 30 24.58 5.76 9.05
C ASN A 30 23.33 5.86 8.16
N THR A 31 23.43 6.66 7.10
CA THR A 31 22.36 6.88 6.11
C THR A 31 21.88 5.59 5.45
N ASP A 32 22.74 4.58 5.33
CA ASP A 32 22.37 3.28 4.75
C ASP A 32 21.41 2.51 5.66
N LEU A 33 21.55 2.62 6.98
CA LEU A 33 20.61 2.01 7.93
C LEU A 33 19.25 2.72 7.87
N VAL A 34 19.25 4.04 7.74
CA VAL A 34 18.02 4.81 7.57
C VAL A 34 17.33 4.43 6.26
N LEU A 35 18.09 4.30 5.16
CA LEU A 35 17.56 3.87 3.87
C LEU A 35 16.90 2.49 3.96
N ARG A 36 17.58 1.51 4.57
CA ARG A 36 17.01 0.16 4.76
C ARG A 36 15.74 0.19 5.59
N ALA A 37 15.71 0.94 6.69
CA ALA A 37 14.51 1.07 7.51
C ALA A 37 13.33 1.68 6.73
N ILE A 38 13.59 2.65 5.84
CA ILE A 38 12.58 3.21 4.94
C ILE A 38 12.11 2.16 3.93
N GLU A 39 13.04 1.42 3.31
CA GLU A 39 12.71 0.37 2.34
C GLU A 39 11.88 -0.75 2.96
N ASP A 40 12.21 -1.19 4.17
CA ASP A 40 11.46 -2.18 4.95
C ASP A 40 10.05 -1.68 5.25
N ALA A 41 9.91 -0.44 5.73
CA ALA A 41 8.60 0.17 6.01
C ALA A 41 7.75 0.31 4.74
N LEU A 42 8.36 0.64 3.59
CA LEU A 42 7.67 0.68 2.31
C LEU A 42 7.23 -0.71 1.84
N ALA A 43 8.08 -1.72 2.03
CA ALA A 43 7.77 -3.10 1.67
C ALA A 43 6.60 -3.64 2.50
N ASP A 44 6.58 -3.37 3.81
CA ASP A 44 5.48 -3.76 4.69
C ASP A 44 4.18 -3.06 4.32
N ASN A 45 4.25 -1.76 3.99
CA ASN A 45 3.09 -0.99 3.54
C ASN A 45 2.50 -1.57 2.24
N LEU A 46 3.35 -1.90 1.26
CA LEU A 46 2.91 -2.54 0.01
C LEU A 46 2.35 -3.94 0.22
N ARG A 47 2.92 -4.73 1.14
CA ARG A 47 2.37 -6.05 1.51
C ARG A 47 0.97 -5.92 2.09
N LEU A 48 0.75 -4.95 2.99
CA LEU A 48 -0.58 -4.69 3.56
C LEU A 48 -1.58 -4.26 2.48
N GLU A 49 -1.17 -3.45 1.51
CA GLU A 49 -2.02 -3.09 0.37
C GLU A 49 -2.42 -4.32 -0.44
N ASP A 50 -1.46 -5.21 -0.73
CA ASP A 50 -1.71 -6.45 -1.46
C ASP A 50 -2.67 -7.39 -0.71
N GLU A 51 -2.54 -7.48 0.62
CA GLU A 51 -3.48 -8.24 1.46
C GLU A 51 -4.90 -7.68 1.40
N ILE A 52 -5.05 -6.35 1.43
CA ILE A 52 -6.36 -5.69 1.27
C ILE A 52 -6.93 -6.01 -0.11
N ASP A 53 -6.12 -5.90 -1.16
CA ASP A 53 -6.56 -6.21 -2.52
C ASP A 53 -7.02 -7.67 -2.65
N GLN A 54 -6.27 -8.63 -2.09
CA GLN A 54 -6.65 -10.04 -2.10
C GLN A 54 -7.96 -10.30 -1.35
N GLU A 55 -8.15 -9.65 -0.20
CA GLU A 55 -9.39 -9.76 0.58
C GLU A 55 -10.59 -9.20 -0.20
N VAL A 56 -10.42 -8.09 -0.91
CA VAL A 56 -11.46 -7.55 -1.81
C VAL A 56 -11.79 -8.54 -2.92
N GLU A 57 -10.80 -9.11 -3.60
CA GLU A 57 -11.04 -10.08 -4.68
C GLU A 57 -11.75 -11.33 -4.17
N GLN A 58 -11.41 -11.83 -2.98
CA GLN A 58 -12.10 -12.96 -2.37
C GLN A 58 -13.56 -12.65 -2.08
N LEU A 59 -13.86 -11.46 -1.55
CA LEU A 59 -15.24 -11.03 -1.29
C LEU A 59 -16.04 -10.84 -2.58
N LEU A 60 -15.42 -10.31 -3.63
CA LEU A 60 -16.07 -10.19 -4.95
C LEU A 60 -16.33 -11.57 -5.55
N ALA A 61 -15.39 -12.51 -5.44
CA ALA A 61 -15.54 -13.87 -5.94
C ALA A 61 -16.67 -14.63 -5.21
N GLN A 62 -16.77 -14.47 -3.89
CA GLN A 62 -17.84 -15.08 -3.08
C GLN A 62 -19.23 -14.57 -3.48
N ASN A 63 -19.35 -13.28 -3.81
CA ASN A 63 -20.62 -12.63 -4.15
C ASN A 63 -20.87 -12.53 -5.66
N PHE A 64 -20.04 -13.18 -6.48
CA PHE A 64 -20.04 -12.99 -7.94
C PHE A 64 -21.41 -13.25 -8.58
N ASN A 65 -22.11 -14.30 -8.13
CA ASN A 65 -23.42 -14.66 -8.66
C ASN A 65 -24.49 -13.61 -8.33
N GLU A 66 -24.45 -13.03 -7.12
CA GLU A 66 -25.38 -11.99 -6.68
C GLU A 66 -25.10 -10.66 -7.39
N ILE A 67 -23.82 -10.30 -7.50
CA ILE A 67 -23.37 -9.11 -8.24
C ILE A 67 -23.85 -9.17 -9.69
N ARG A 68 -23.71 -10.34 -10.33
CA ARG A 68 -24.18 -10.57 -11.70
C ARG A 68 -25.70 -10.56 -11.81
N ALA A 69 -26.41 -11.13 -10.85
CA ALA A 69 -27.87 -11.18 -10.83
C ALA A 69 -28.50 -9.78 -10.62
N MET A 70 -27.83 -8.90 -9.89
CA MET A 70 -28.28 -7.53 -9.62
C MET A 70 -27.70 -6.48 -10.58
N GLU A 71 -26.98 -6.90 -11.63
CA GLU A 71 -26.30 -6.02 -12.60
C GLU A 71 -25.44 -4.93 -11.93
N MET A 72 -24.84 -5.25 -10.78
CA MET A 72 -24.06 -4.29 -10.01
C MET A 72 -22.72 -4.01 -10.67
N ASP A 73 -22.30 -2.73 -10.67
CA ASP A 73 -20.97 -2.34 -11.14
C ASP A 73 -19.87 -2.87 -10.20
N VAL A 74 -19.19 -3.90 -10.69
CA VAL A 74 -18.05 -4.56 -10.03
C VAL A 74 -16.94 -3.56 -9.69
N GLY A 75 -16.68 -2.58 -10.56
CA GLY A 75 -15.64 -1.59 -10.36
C GLY A 75 -15.95 -0.65 -9.19
N ALA A 76 -17.19 -0.15 -9.14
CA ALA A 76 -17.65 0.68 -8.02
C ALA A 76 -17.68 -0.09 -6.70
N LEU A 77 -18.12 -1.36 -6.72
CA LEU A 77 -18.17 -2.22 -5.53
C LEU A 77 -16.76 -2.51 -5.00
N ARG A 78 -15.82 -2.85 -5.89
CA ARG A 78 -14.40 -3.04 -5.56
C ARG A 78 -13.81 -1.81 -4.88
N ALA A 79 -14.02 -0.63 -5.45
CA ALA A 79 -13.52 0.62 -4.88
C ALA A 79 -14.11 0.92 -3.50
N LYS A 80 -15.40 0.65 -3.30
CA LYS A 80 -16.07 0.81 -1.99
C LYS A 80 -15.50 -0.16 -0.96
N MET A 81 -15.42 -1.45 -1.29
CA MET A 81 -14.90 -2.49 -0.39
C MET A 81 -13.44 -2.26 -0.02
N LYS A 82 -12.60 -1.88 -1.00
CA LYS A 82 -11.19 -1.54 -0.76
C LYS A 82 -11.05 -0.39 0.25
N ARG A 83 -11.85 0.69 0.12
CA ARG A 83 -11.85 1.80 1.09
C ARG A 83 -12.33 1.38 2.48
N GLU A 84 -13.37 0.57 2.57
CA GLU A 84 -13.89 0.11 3.85
C GLU A 84 -12.88 -0.81 4.58
N LEU A 85 -12.25 -1.74 3.86
CA LEU A 85 -11.21 -2.62 4.41
C LEU A 85 -9.97 -1.85 4.82
N ALA A 86 -9.53 -0.88 4.01
CA ALA A 86 -8.42 0.00 4.38
C ALA A 86 -8.72 0.78 5.67
N ARG A 87 -9.92 1.37 5.80
CA ARG A 87 -10.33 2.08 7.04
C ARG A 87 -10.33 1.14 8.25
N LYS A 88 -10.82 -0.09 8.11
CA LYS A 88 -10.81 -1.10 9.20
C LYS A 88 -9.39 -1.45 9.63
N LYS A 89 -8.46 -1.61 8.68
CA LYS A 89 -7.04 -1.91 8.94
C LYS A 89 -6.20 -0.67 9.30
N ARG A 90 -6.83 0.50 9.48
CA ARG A 90 -6.14 1.79 9.69
C ARG A 90 -5.10 2.11 8.59
N PHE A 91 -5.34 1.59 7.41
CA PHE A 91 -4.54 1.81 6.21
C PHE A 91 -5.09 3.02 5.46
N VAL A 92 -4.20 3.91 5.01
CA VAL A 92 -4.59 5.10 4.24
C VAL A 92 -4.28 4.83 2.77
N LEU A 93 -5.32 4.92 1.93
CA LEU A 93 -5.26 4.76 0.47
C LEU A 93 -5.19 6.10 -0.25
#